data_AF-T1G1F9-F1
#
_entry.id   AF-T1G1F9-F1
#
_cell.length_a   1.000
_cell.length_b   1.000
_cell.length_c   1.000
_cell.angle_alpha   90.00
_cell.angle_beta   90.00
_cell.angle_gamma   90.00
#
_symmetry.space_group_name_H-M   'P 1'
#
loop_
_entity.id
_entity.type
_entity.pdbx_description
1 polymer ?
#
loop_
_entity_poly.entity_id
_entity_poly.type
_entity_poly.pdbx_seq_one_letter_code
_entity_poly.pdbx_strand_id
1 'polypeptide(L)'
;WFVGGIKRNEAQDLLLERNSTGAYTQRDGAFLVRPSEAVKGDFSVSVKFADQVQHFKILRDTGGYYVWSTRFDSINELIKFHRTSSISRTQTIYLQDMNRVCWVFTLYS
;
A
#
# COMPACT_ATOMS: atom_id res chain seq x y z
N TRP A 1 -6.19 -2.62 -5.10
CA TRP A 1 -5.04 -1.97 -4.45
C TRP A 1 -5.18 -0.45 -4.33
N PHE A 2 -5.87 0.25 -5.25
CA PHE A 2 -6.13 1.69 -5.08
C PHE A 2 -7.32 1.96 -4.13
N VAL A 3 -7.15 2.91 -3.20
CA VAL A 3 -8.16 3.33 -2.22
C VAL A 3 -8.18 4.86 -2.18
N GLY A 4 -9.14 5.48 -2.86
CA GLY A 4 -9.15 6.92 -3.18
C GLY A 4 -9.55 7.87 -2.05
N GLY A 5 -10.00 7.36 -0.91
CA GLY A 5 -10.53 8.18 0.19
C GLY A 5 -9.88 7.92 1.55
N ILE A 6 -8.77 7.18 1.59
CA ILE A 6 -8.17 6.73 2.85
C ILE A 6 -6.96 7.58 3.25
N LYS A 7 -6.92 7.95 4.54
CA LYS A 7 -5.81 8.66 5.16
C LYS A 7 -4.66 7.72 5.54
N ARG A 8 -3.51 8.29 5.91
CA ARG A 8 -2.34 7.53 6.39
C ARG A 8 -2.68 6.61 7.55
N ASN A 9 -3.37 7.15 8.56
CA ASN A 9 -3.68 6.41 9.78
C ASN A 9 -4.70 5.31 9.50
N GLU A 10 -5.76 5.61 8.75
CA GLU A 10 -6.75 4.60 8.35
C GLU A 10 -6.11 3.48 7.51
N ALA A 11 -5.16 3.81 6.64
CA ALA A 11 -4.39 2.81 5.89
C ALA A 11 -3.54 1.92 6.82
N GLN A 12 -3.01 2.50 7.90
CA GLN A 12 -2.27 1.74 8.91
C GLN A 12 -3.20 0.82 9.69
N ASP A 13 -4.37 1.30 10.11
CA ASP A 13 -5.37 0.52 10.82
C ASP A 13 -5.85 -0.67 9.99
N LEU A 14 -6.13 -0.46 8.69
CA LEU A 14 -6.53 -1.54 7.78
C LEU A 14 -5.42 -2.58 7.54
N LEU A 15 -4.16 -2.13 7.40
CA LEU A 15 -3.04 -3.03 7.12
C LEU A 15 -2.57 -3.78 8.38
N LEU A 16 -2.81 -3.24 9.57
CA LEU A 16 -2.46 -3.84 10.86
C LEU A 16 -3.67 -4.42 11.60
N GLU A 17 -4.83 -4.51 10.94
CA GLU A 17 -6.03 -5.12 11.49
C GLU A 17 -5.73 -6.53 11.97
N ARG A 18 -6.27 -6.89 13.14
CA ARG A 18 -6.15 -8.21 13.75
C ARG A 18 -7.52 -8.87 13.82
N ASN A 19 -7.57 -10.17 13.58
CA ASN A 19 -8.78 -10.96 13.75
C ASN A 19 -9.01 -11.30 15.24
N SER A 20 -10.10 -12.03 15.53
CA SER A 20 -10.46 -12.46 16.89
C SER A 20 -9.42 -13.34 17.59
N THR A 21 -8.50 -13.96 16.85
CA THR A 21 -7.40 -14.75 17.43
C THR A 21 -6.16 -13.90 17.72
N GLY A 22 -6.22 -12.58 17.47
CA GLY A 22 -5.11 -11.65 17.64
C GLY A 22 -4.07 -11.70 16.50
N ALA A 23 -4.29 -12.51 15.47
CA ALA A 23 -3.41 -12.57 14.30
C ALA A 23 -3.73 -11.45 13.30
N TYR A 24 -2.71 -10.94 12.61
CA TYR A 24 -2.91 -9.95 11.54
C TYR A 24 -3.76 -10.53 10.40
N THR A 25 -4.75 -9.76 9.92
CA THR A 25 -5.60 -10.16 8.79
C THR A 25 -4.84 -10.08 7.47
N GLN A 26 -3.86 -9.18 7.39
CA GLN A 26 -3.01 -8.95 6.23
C GLN A 26 -1.62 -9.58 6.43
N ARG A 27 -1.05 -10.08 5.33
CA ARG A 27 0.31 -10.63 5.28
C ARG A 27 1.33 -9.55 4.97
N ASP A 28 2.60 -9.84 5.22
CA ASP A 28 3.69 -8.95 4.82
C ASP A 28 3.72 -8.77 3.30
N GLY A 29 3.93 -7.52 2.88
CA GLY A 29 3.80 -7.12 1.47
C GLY A 29 2.38 -6.70 1.07
N ALA A 30 1.36 -6.93 1.91
CA ALA A 30 0.02 -6.40 1.67
C ALA A 30 0.08 -4.87 1.56
N PHE A 31 -0.48 -4.32 0.48
CA PHE A 31 -0.38 -2.88 0.21
C PHE A 31 -1.67 -2.25 -0.31
N LEU A 32 -1.71 -0.93 -0.17
CA LEU A 32 -2.67 -0.08 -0.85
C LEU A 32 -1.99 1.18 -1.40
N VAL A 33 -2.55 1.72 -2.47
CA VAL A 33 -2.19 3.05 -3.00
C VAL A 33 -3.30 4.01 -2.62
N ARG A 34 -2.92 5.14 -2.04
CA ARG A 34 -3.84 6.19 -1.59
C ARG A 34 -3.37 7.56 -2.06
N PRO A 35 -4.27 8.56 -2.15
CA PRO A 35 -3.86 9.94 -2.30
C PRO A 35 -2.94 10.38 -1.16
N SER A 36 -1.97 11.24 -1.49
CA SER A 36 -1.13 11.91 -0.51
C SER A 36 -1.94 12.98 0.22
N GLU A 37 -1.85 13.01 1.54
CA GLU A 37 -2.47 14.06 2.36
C GLU A 37 -1.64 15.35 2.35
N ALA A 38 -0.34 15.25 2.08
CA ALA A 38 0.56 16.40 2.10
C ALA A 38 0.49 17.22 0.81
N VAL A 39 0.25 16.56 -0.33
CA VAL A 39 0.25 17.19 -1.65
C VAL A 39 -0.92 16.66 -2.47
N LYS A 40 -1.85 17.56 -2.82
CA LYS A 40 -3.01 17.22 -3.64
C LYS A 40 -2.55 16.76 -5.03
N GLY A 41 -3.01 15.58 -5.44
CA GLY A 41 -2.67 14.98 -6.74
C GLY A 41 -1.50 14.00 -6.68
N ASP A 42 -0.74 13.97 -5.59
CA ASP A 42 0.29 12.95 -5.36
C ASP A 42 -0.32 11.67 -4.79
N PHE A 43 0.41 10.56 -4.92
CA PHE A 43 0.01 9.27 -4.38
C PHE A 43 1.07 8.73 -3.41
N SER A 44 0.67 7.79 -2.57
CA SER A 44 1.57 7.05 -1.70
C SER A 44 1.19 5.57 -1.66
N VAL A 45 2.19 4.71 -1.64
CA VAL A 45 2.04 3.26 -1.38
C VAL A 45 2.21 3.05 0.12
N SER A 46 1.23 2.45 0.77
CA SER A 46 1.34 1.98 2.16
C SER A 46 1.42 0.46 2.14
N VAL A 47 2.45 -0.12 2.76
CA VAL A 47 2.72 -1.57 2.74
C VAL A 47 2.98 -2.10 4.15
N LYS A 48 2.35 -3.22 4.49
CA LYS A 48 2.59 -3.91 5.75
C LYS A 48 3.92 -4.66 5.72
N PHE A 49 4.68 -4.57 6.80
CA PHE A 49 5.81 -5.45 7.07
C PHE A 49 5.97 -5.66 8.58
N ALA A 50 5.99 -6.93 9.01
CA ALA A 50 5.97 -7.31 10.41
C ALA A 50 4.83 -6.62 11.18
N ASP A 51 5.12 -5.84 12.21
CA ASP A 51 4.15 -5.15 13.05
C ASP A 51 3.92 -3.68 12.65
N GLN A 52 4.46 -3.26 11.50
CA GLN A 52 4.47 -1.87 11.06
C GLN A 52 3.99 -1.69 9.61
N VAL A 53 3.76 -0.43 9.25
CA VAL A 53 3.43 -0.02 7.89
C VAL A 53 4.48 0.96 7.38
N GLN A 54 5.06 0.65 6.22
CA GLN A 54 5.94 1.55 5.49
C GLN A 54 5.15 2.34 4.46
N HIS A 55 5.46 3.62 4.36
CA HIS A 55 4.80 4.53 3.44
C HIS A 55 5.81 5.11 2.47
N PHE A 56 5.61 4.84 1.19
CA PHE A 56 6.45 5.30 0.10
C PHE A 56 5.70 6.34 -0.73
N LYS A 57 6.29 7.52 -0.89
CA LYS A 57 5.73 8.54 -1.78
C LYS A 57 5.97 8.10 -3.23
N ILE A 58 4.92 8.14 -4.06
CA ILE A 58 5.06 8.01 -5.50
C ILE A 58 5.41 9.40 -6.03
N LEU A 59 6.62 9.53 -6.55
CA LEU A 59 7.11 10.73 -7.23
C LEU A 59 6.80 10.61 -8.72
N ARG A 60 6.75 11.77 -9.38
CA ARG A 60 6.53 11.88 -10.82
C ARG A 60 7.37 13.02 -11.38
N ASP A 61 8.04 12.76 -12.49
CA ASP A 61 8.74 13.75 -13.31
C ASP A 61 8.39 13.57 -14.80
N THR A 62 9.12 14.21 -15.71
CA THR A 62 8.95 14.05 -17.16
C THR A 62 9.25 12.64 -17.66
N GLY A 63 9.99 11.83 -16.89
CA GLY A 63 10.36 10.46 -17.21
C GLY A 63 9.44 9.40 -16.59
N GLY A 64 8.37 9.79 -15.89
CA GLY A 64 7.36 8.86 -15.37
C GLY A 64 7.24 8.82 -13.85
N TYR A 65 6.66 7.74 -13.34
CA TYR A 65 6.39 7.50 -11.91
C TYR A 65 7.49 6.66 -11.26
N TYR A 66 7.87 6.98 -10.03
CA TYR A 66 8.89 6.23 -9.31
C TYR A 66 8.76 6.37 -7.78
N VAL A 67 9.30 5.39 -7.04
CA VAL A 67 9.48 5.47 -5.58
C VAL A 67 10.95 5.74 -5.20
N TRP A 68 11.89 5.20 -5.99
CA TRP A 68 13.33 5.34 -5.75
C TRP A 68 14.05 5.97 -6.95
N SER A 69 14.40 5.15 -7.94
CA SER A 69 15.18 5.57 -9.12
C SER A 69 14.62 4.99 -10.42
N THR A 70 14.06 3.79 -10.38
CA THR A 70 13.42 3.16 -11.54
C THR A 70 12.11 3.87 -11.87
N ARG A 71 11.98 4.29 -13.13
CA ARG A 71 10.83 5.02 -13.67
C ARG A 71 9.91 4.09 -14.44
N PHE A 72 8.62 4.40 -14.40
CA PHE A 72 7.55 3.65 -15.04
C PHE A 72 6.55 4.60 -15.71
N ASP A 73 5.95 4.17 -16.81
CA ASP A 73 5.00 5.01 -17.56
C ASP A 73 3.66 5.14 -16.81
N SER A 74 3.37 4.18 -15.93
CA SER A 74 2.18 4.20 -15.08
C SER A 74 2.42 3.66 -13.67
N ILE A 75 1.56 4.04 -12.73
CA ILE A 75 1.55 3.45 -11.37
C ILE A 75 1.30 1.94 -11.46
N ASN A 76 0.49 1.46 -12.41
CA ASN A 76 0.24 0.03 -12.60
C ASN A 76 1.53 -0.75 -12.89
N GLU A 77 2.41 -0.20 -13.73
CA GLU A 77 3.70 -0.81 -14.03
C GLU A 77 4.65 -0.77 -12.84
N LEU A 78 4.70 0.35 -12.13
CA LEU A 78 5.46 0.48 -10.88
C LEU A 78 5.06 -0.61 -9.88
N ILE A 79 3.75 -0.79 -9.68
CA ILE A 79 3.21 -1.83 -8.80
C ILE A 79 3.56 -3.22 -9.32
N LYS A 80 3.39 -3.48 -10.63
CA LYS A 80 3.70 -4.77 -11.25
C LYS A 80 5.17 -5.15 -11.04
N PHE A 81 6.10 -4.21 -11.24
CA PHE A 81 7.52 -4.41 -11.00
C PHE A 81 7.81 -4.79 -9.53
N HIS A 82 7.20 -4.06 -8.59
CA HIS A 82 7.43 -4.30 -7.17
C HIS A 82 6.75 -5.57 -6.61
N ARG A 83 6.02 -6.33 -7.43
CA ARG A 83 5.59 -7.70 -7.07
C ARG A 83 6.73 -8.71 -7.12
N THR A 84 7.78 -8.43 -7.89
CA THR A 84 8.96 -9.32 -8.05
C THR A 84 10.27 -8.65 -7.63
N SER A 85 10.24 -7.37 -7.26
CA SER A 85 11.42 -6.62 -6.82
C SER A 85 11.08 -5.82 -5.57
N SER A 86 11.96 -5.87 -4.57
CA SER A 86 11.66 -5.26 -3.27
C SER A 86 11.34 -3.77 -3.40
N ILE A 87 10.26 -3.32 -2.77
CA ILE A 87 9.95 -1.89 -2.66
C ILE A 87 10.77 -1.21 -1.56
N SER A 88 11.31 -1.96 -0.58
CA SER A 88 12.18 -1.41 0.46
C SER A 88 13.66 -1.64 0.10
N ARG A 89 14.51 -0.67 0.48
CA ARG A 89 15.97 -0.76 0.32
C ARG A 89 16.66 -1.41 1.52
N THR A 90 15.97 -1.53 2.65
CA THR A 90 16.51 -2.09 3.91
C THR A 90 15.98 -3.48 4.20
N GLN A 91 14.79 -3.82 3.68
CA GLN A 91 14.10 -5.08 3.90
C GLN A 91 13.61 -5.63 2.57
N THR A 92 13.43 -6.96 2.48
CA THR A 92 12.88 -7.61 1.28
C THR A 92 11.36 -7.64 1.37
N ILE A 93 10.69 -6.75 0.64
CA ILE A 93 9.23 -6.58 0.65
C ILE A 93 8.71 -6.58 -0.78
N TYR A 94 8.00 -7.64 -1.15
CA TYR A 94 7.30 -7.73 -2.43
C TYR A 94 5.83 -7.34 -2.25
N LEU A 95 5.30 -6.55 -3.18
CA LEU A 95 3.91 -6.11 -3.13
C LEU A 95 2.97 -7.28 -3.39
N GLN A 96 1.97 -7.41 -2.52
CA GLN A 96 0.91 -8.41 -2.61
C GLN A 96 -0.44 -7.74 -2.41
N ASP A 97 -1.45 -8.20 -3.14
CA ASP A 97 -2.80 -7.67 -2.94
C ASP A 97 -3.26 -7.95 -1.51
N MET A 98 -3.89 -6.95 -0.87
CA MET A 98 -4.54 -7.15 0.41
C MET A 98 -5.52 -8.31 0.29
N ASN A 99 -5.58 -9.15 1.33
CA ASN A 99 -6.68 -10.07 1.49
C ASN A 99 -7.96 -9.25 1.43
N ARG A 100 -8.94 -9.70 0.64
CA ARG A 100 -10.22 -9.00 0.50
C ARG A 100 -10.71 -8.75 1.92
N VAL A 101 -10.71 -7.47 2.32
CA VAL A 101 -11.37 -7.04 3.54
C VAL A 101 -12.80 -7.45 3.30
N CYS A 102 -13.22 -8.53 3.96
CA CYS A 102 -14.59 -8.95 3.92
C CYS A 102 -15.30 -7.88 4.74
N TRP A 103 -15.72 -6.81 4.07
CA TRP A 103 -16.85 -6.04 4.52
C TRP A 103 -18.03 -7.01 4.43
N VAL A 104 -18.11 -7.98 5.35
CA VAL A 104 -19.37 -8.62 5.68
C VAL A 104 -20.14 -7.49 6.33
N PHE A 105 -20.81 -6.74 5.46
CA PHE A 105 -21.98 -5.97 5.73
C PHE A 105 -22.10 -5.44 7.17
N THR A 106 -21.90 -4.14 7.31
CA THR A 106 -22.76 -3.32 8.16
C THR A 106 -24.21 -3.37 7.63
N LEU A 107 -24.78 -4.57 7.48
CA LEU A 107 -26.19 -4.86 7.29
C LEU A 107 -26.56 -5.96 8.29
N TYR A 108 -26.46 -5.64 9.57
CA TYR A 108 -27.47 -6.05 10.52
C TYR A 108 -27.81 -4.83 11.37
N SER A 109 -29.03 -4.34 11.09
CA SER A 109 -29.93 -3.42 11.81
C SER A 109 -29.41 -2.60 12.98
#